data_AF-A0A934YNJ2-F1
#
_entry.id   AF-A0A934YNJ2-F1
#
_cell.length_a   1.000
_cell.length_b   1.000
_cell.length_c   1.000
_cell.angle_alpha   90.00
_cell.angle_beta   90.00
_cell.angle_gamma   90.00
#
_symmetry.space_group_name_H-M   'P 1'
#
loop_
_entity.id
_entity.type
_entity.pdbx_description
1 polymer ?
#
loop_
_entity_poly.entity_id
_entity_poly.type
_entity_poly.pdbx_seq_one_letter_code
_entity_poly.pdbx_strand_id
1 'polypeptide(L)'
;MPLNDTLSKSGTSGAAGERTLRPAVDAGQPVGALLKRQREAKLMSLAEVSRVTRIPLHTLESIEKDRFDDLPGEVFIRGFLKSYARAVGATPQDVIARYASSRRVATVNPLPVASPVQAASEGQGRRFGVAIAFVLLLILFTLALSIVLKPRGRDMPPELSQGESATSVDGRG
;
A
#
# COMPACT_ATOMS: atom_id res chain seq x y z
N MET A 1 -76.64 14.18 -44.64
CA MET A 1 -76.00 13.08 -43.88
C MET A 1 -74.58 13.53 -43.54
N PRO A 2 -74.24 13.77 -42.27
CA PRO A 2 -73.00 14.41 -41.83
C PRO A 2 -71.86 13.40 -41.65
N LEU A 3 -70.62 13.79 -41.95
CA LEU A 3 -69.43 13.06 -41.50
C LEU A 3 -68.95 13.64 -40.18
N ASN A 4 -68.91 12.77 -39.18
CA ASN A 4 -68.71 13.07 -37.77
C ASN A 4 -67.22 13.10 -37.41
N ASP A 5 -66.84 14.07 -36.58
CA ASP A 5 -65.61 14.06 -35.80
C ASP A 5 -65.54 12.83 -34.89
N THR A 6 -64.38 12.15 -34.85
CA THR A 6 -63.95 11.36 -33.69
C THR A 6 -62.43 11.35 -33.59
N LEU A 7 -61.96 11.89 -32.47
CA LEU A 7 -60.59 11.93 -31.96
C LEU A 7 -59.94 10.53 -31.88
N SER A 8 -58.60 10.48 -31.92
CA SER A 8 -57.75 10.12 -30.76
C SER A 8 -56.44 9.40 -31.11
N LYS A 9 -55.34 9.94 -30.55
CA LYS A 9 -54.08 9.27 -30.17
C LYS A 9 -53.13 8.74 -31.26
N SER A 10 -52.06 9.50 -31.48
CA SER A 10 -50.66 9.10 -31.23
C SER A 10 -49.83 10.40 -31.26
N GLY A 11 -48.72 10.61 -30.60
CA GLY A 11 -47.85 9.80 -29.78
C GLY A 11 -46.78 10.79 -29.32
N THR A 12 -46.40 10.67 -28.07
CA THR A 12 -45.26 11.32 -27.43
C THR A 12 -44.02 11.37 -28.34
N SER A 13 -43.54 12.55 -28.69
CA SER A 13 -42.14 12.73 -29.11
C SER A 13 -41.48 13.61 -28.08
N GLY A 14 -40.77 12.95 -27.16
CA GLY A 14 -40.13 13.56 -26.02
C GLY A 14 -39.08 14.57 -26.45
N ALA A 15 -39.18 15.77 -25.89
CA ALA A 15 -38.08 16.70 -25.76
C ALA A 15 -37.02 16.08 -24.82
N ALA A 16 -36.19 15.19 -25.37
CA ALA A 16 -34.94 14.76 -24.75
C ALA A 16 -33.88 15.82 -25.07
N GLY A 17 -33.95 16.93 -24.34
CA GLY A 17 -32.90 17.93 -24.32
C GLY A 17 -31.57 17.29 -23.92
N GLU A 18 -30.62 17.36 -24.84
CA GLU A 18 -29.20 17.58 -24.55
C GLU A 18 -28.62 16.73 -23.41
N ARG A 19 -28.57 15.40 -23.62
CA ARG A 19 -27.47 14.62 -23.07
C ARG A 19 -26.19 15.15 -23.72
N THR A 20 -25.61 16.19 -23.13
CA THR A 20 -24.24 16.61 -23.36
C THR A 20 -23.38 15.36 -23.26
N LEU A 21 -23.04 14.80 -24.42
CA LEU A 21 -22.08 13.74 -24.56
C LEU A 21 -20.75 14.36 -24.12
N ARG A 22 -20.49 14.35 -22.81
CA ARG A 22 -19.12 14.53 -22.31
C ARG A 22 -18.30 13.49 -23.06
N PRO A 23 -17.34 13.90 -23.90
CA PRO A 23 -16.76 13.00 -24.85
C PRO A 23 -16.04 11.89 -24.08
N ALA A 24 -16.15 10.66 -24.58
CA ALA A 24 -15.53 9.44 -24.05
C ALA A 24 -13.98 9.47 -24.07
N VAL A 25 -13.38 10.66 -24.15
CA VAL A 25 -11.95 10.97 -24.23
C VAL A 25 -11.20 10.54 -22.97
N ASP A 26 -11.90 10.31 -21.86
CA ASP A 26 -11.24 10.08 -20.59
C ASP A 26 -10.93 8.58 -20.34
N ALA A 27 -11.47 7.62 -21.08
CA ALA A 27 -11.33 6.19 -20.75
C ALA A 27 -9.88 5.64 -20.81
N GLY A 28 -8.96 6.34 -21.47
CA GLY A 28 -7.54 5.98 -21.58
C GLY A 28 -6.57 6.92 -20.87
N GLN A 29 -7.05 7.95 -20.15
CA GLN A 29 -6.16 8.92 -19.50
C GLN A 29 -5.54 8.32 -18.21
N PRO A 30 -4.22 8.49 -17.97
CA PRO A 30 -3.60 8.11 -16.71
C PRO A 30 -4.29 8.74 -15.49
N VAL A 31 -4.30 8.01 -14.38
CA VAL A 31 -5.04 8.40 -13.17
C VAL A 31 -4.49 9.70 -12.58
N GLY A 32 -3.16 9.83 -12.57
CA GLY A 32 -2.48 11.03 -12.09
C GLY A 32 -2.89 12.27 -12.87
N ALA A 33 -2.93 12.16 -14.20
CA ALA A 33 -3.33 13.26 -15.07
C ALA A 33 -4.81 13.67 -14.89
N LEU A 34 -5.70 12.72 -14.66
CA LEU A 34 -7.11 12.99 -14.33
C LEU A 34 -7.23 13.79 -13.02
N LEU A 35 -6.57 13.33 -11.95
CA LEU A 35 -6.63 13.97 -10.64
C LEU A 35 -6.01 15.38 -10.67
N LYS A 36 -4.88 15.53 -11.36
CA LYS A 36 -4.23 16.82 -11.59
C LYS A 36 -5.17 17.82 -12.27
N ARG A 37 -5.81 17.41 -13.37
CA ARG A 37 -6.79 18.25 -14.08
C ARG A 37 -7.94 18.68 -13.18
N GLN A 38 -8.49 17.77 -12.38
CA GLN A 38 -9.58 18.09 -11.45
C GLN A 38 -9.14 19.06 -10.36
N ARG A 39 -7.93 18.87 -9.83
CA ARG A 39 -7.32 19.81 -8.87
C ARG A 39 -7.20 21.21 -9.46
N GLU A 40 -6.63 21.31 -10.66
CA GLU A 40 -6.39 22.58 -11.35
C GLU A 40 -7.69 23.26 -11.77
N ALA A 41 -8.70 22.50 -12.20
CA ALA A 41 -10.04 23.01 -12.49
C ALA A 41 -10.73 23.63 -11.26
N LYS A 42 -10.35 23.20 -10.05
CA LYS A 42 -10.79 23.77 -8.78
C LYS A 42 -9.87 24.86 -8.23
N LEU A 43 -8.83 25.24 -8.98
CA LEU A 43 -7.80 26.21 -8.56
C LEU A 43 -7.13 25.82 -7.23
N MET A 44 -7.04 24.53 -6.94
CA MET A 44 -6.40 24.03 -5.73
C MET A 44 -4.91 23.80 -5.97
N SER A 45 -4.07 24.28 -5.07
CA SER A 45 -2.66 23.89 -5.02
C SER A 45 -2.50 22.48 -4.47
N LEU A 46 -1.37 21.84 -4.79
CA LEU A 46 -1.04 20.53 -4.21
C LEU A 46 -0.91 20.60 -2.68
N ALA A 47 -0.44 21.73 -2.15
CA ALA A 47 -0.32 22.00 -0.72
C ALA A 47 -1.68 22.05 -0.02
N GLU A 48 -2.70 22.65 -0.65
CA GLU A 48 -4.06 22.66 -0.11
C GLU A 48 -4.66 21.26 -0.08
N VAL A 49 -4.48 20.47 -1.14
CA VAL A 49 -4.90 19.07 -1.14
C VAL A 49 -4.21 18.30 -0.03
N SER A 50 -2.90 18.50 0.15
CA SER A 50 -2.13 17.87 1.23
C SER A 50 -2.72 18.21 2.61
N ARG A 51 -3.03 19.49 2.85
CA ARG A 51 -3.65 19.96 4.10
C ARG A 51 -5.01 19.31 4.36
N VAL A 52 -5.88 19.24 3.36
CA VAL A 52 -7.25 18.71 3.50
C VAL A 52 -7.25 17.19 3.66
N THR A 53 -6.40 16.49 2.91
CA THR A 53 -6.37 15.02 2.89
C THR A 53 -5.43 14.40 3.92
N ARG A 54 -4.53 15.21 4.49
CA ARG A 54 -3.37 14.78 5.31
C ARG A 54 -2.41 13.82 4.58
N ILE A 55 -2.44 13.82 3.25
CA ILE A 55 -1.50 13.06 2.43
C ILE A 55 -0.24 13.93 2.24
N PRO A 56 0.97 13.41 2.47
CA PRO A 56 2.21 14.16 2.22
C PRO A 56 2.31 14.67 0.78
N LEU A 57 2.84 15.88 0.59
CA LEU A 57 3.05 16.49 -0.74
C LEU A 57 3.74 15.55 -1.72
N HIS A 58 4.85 14.92 -1.32
CA HIS A 58 5.61 13.99 -2.18
C HIS A 58 4.78 12.79 -2.67
N THR A 59 3.81 12.33 -1.85
CA THR A 59 2.90 11.24 -2.22
C THR A 59 1.91 11.73 -3.27
N LEU A 60 1.34 12.92 -3.11
CA LEU A 60 0.44 13.53 -4.10
C LEU A 60 1.16 13.80 -5.43
N GLU A 61 2.41 14.26 -5.40
CA GLU A 61 3.23 14.42 -6.61
C GLU A 61 3.46 13.10 -7.33
N SER A 62 3.72 12.03 -6.58
CA SER A 62 3.93 10.70 -7.15
C SER A 62 2.63 10.15 -7.75
N ILE A 63 1.48 10.41 -7.12
CA ILE A 63 0.16 10.11 -7.69
C ILE A 63 -0.06 10.87 -9.00
N GLU A 64 0.19 12.19 -9.05
CA GLU A 64 0.00 12.98 -10.28
C GLU A 64 0.93 12.57 -11.42
N LYS A 65 2.09 11.97 -11.09
CA LYS A 65 3.07 11.43 -12.04
C LYS A 65 2.85 9.93 -12.33
N ASP A 66 1.78 9.33 -11.83
CA ASP A 66 1.47 7.89 -11.92
C ASP A 66 2.62 6.97 -11.43
N ARG A 67 3.49 7.47 -10.54
CA ARG A 67 4.59 6.72 -9.92
C ARG A 67 4.12 5.98 -8.67
N PHE A 68 3.22 5.02 -8.87
CA PHE A 68 2.61 4.28 -7.76
C PHE A 68 3.57 3.28 -7.10
N ASP A 69 4.62 2.84 -7.80
CA ASP A 69 5.62 1.91 -7.25
C ASP A 69 6.52 2.55 -6.18
N ASP A 70 6.59 3.89 -6.15
CA ASP A 70 7.28 4.68 -5.13
C ASP A 70 6.46 4.80 -3.82
N LEU A 71 5.19 4.38 -3.84
CA LEU A 71 4.28 4.54 -2.73
C LEU A 71 4.26 3.31 -1.80
N PRO A 72 3.77 3.47 -0.55
CA PRO A 72 3.51 2.33 0.33
C PRO A 72 2.53 1.33 -0.32
N GLY A 73 2.39 0.14 0.28
CA GLY A 73 1.62 -0.96 -0.31
C GLY A 73 0.20 -0.63 -0.80
N GLU A 74 -0.33 -1.48 -1.69
CA GLU A 74 -1.57 -1.31 -2.46
C GLU A 74 -2.78 -0.75 -1.67
N VAL A 75 -2.94 -1.16 -0.40
CA VAL A 75 -4.02 -0.68 0.47
C VAL A 75 -3.94 0.84 0.69
N PHE A 76 -2.74 1.37 0.92
CA PHE A 76 -2.51 2.80 1.12
C PHE A 76 -2.76 3.58 -0.16
N ILE A 77 -2.28 3.08 -1.31
CA ILE A 77 -2.48 3.72 -2.61
C ILE A 77 -3.98 3.91 -2.89
N ARG A 78 -4.77 2.87 -2.70
CA ARG A 78 -6.25 2.96 -2.84
C ARG A 78 -6.87 3.94 -1.87
N GLY A 79 -6.36 4.03 -0.64
CA GLY A 79 -6.78 5.02 0.36
C GLY A 79 -6.48 6.45 -0.10
N PHE A 80 -5.26 6.70 -0.56
CA PHE A 80 -4.83 8.02 -1.05
C PHE A 80 -5.62 8.45 -2.28
N LEU A 81 -5.81 7.57 -3.25
CA LEU A 81 -6.60 7.84 -4.45
C LEU A 81 -8.05 8.20 -4.11
N LYS A 82 -8.69 7.48 -3.18
CA LYS A 82 -10.05 7.80 -2.73
C LYS A 82 -10.11 9.16 -2.03
N SER A 83 -9.17 9.44 -1.13
CA SER A 83 -9.11 10.70 -0.39
C SER A 83 -8.86 11.89 -1.32
N TYR A 84 -7.90 11.75 -2.25
CA TYR A 84 -7.60 12.77 -3.24
C TYR A 84 -8.82 13.00 -4.17
N ALA A 85 -9.42 11.94 -4.71
CA ALA A 85 -10.62 12.05 -5.56
C ALA A 85 -11.73 12.85 -4.87
N ARG A 86 -12.02 12.53 -3.60
CA ARG A 86 -13.02 13.28 -2.80
C ARG A 86 -12.66 14.76 -2.66
N ALA A 87 -11.40 15.07 -2.34
CA ALA A 87 -10.94 16.45 -2.18
C ALA A 87 -11.13 17.28 -3.45
N VAL A 88 -10.82 16.71 -4.62
CA VAL A 88 -10.96 17.39 -5.92
C VAL A 88 -12.32 17.21 -6.57
N GLY A 89 -13.26 16.50 -5.93
CA GLY A 89 -14.61 16.26 -6.47
C GLY A 89 -14.66 15.30 -7.65
N ALA A 90 -13.64 14.46 -7.84
CA ALA A 90 -13.70 13.34 -8.76
C ALA A 90 -14.45 12.16 -8.12
N THR A 91 -15.06 11.31 -8.95
CA THR A 91 -15.72 10.08 -8.47
C THR A 91 -14.68 9.08 -7.97
N PRO A 92 -14.67 8.70 -6.67
CA PRO A 92 -13.64 7.80 -6.14
C PRO A 92 -13.67 6.41 -6.78
N GLN A 93 -14.85 5.92 -7.16
CA GLN A 93 -15.00 4.62 -7.81
C GLN A 93 -14.34 4.61 -9.19
N ASP A 94 -14.56 5.66 -9.99
CA ASP A 94 -13.95 5.79 -11.32
C ASP A 94 -12.42 5.86 -11.24
N VAL A 95 -11.89 6.65 -10.30
CA VAL A 95 -10.45 6.77 -10.06
C VAL A 95 -9.83 5.42 -9.70
N ILE A 96 -10.48 4.65 -8.82
CA ILE A 96 -10.00 3.33 -8.41
C ILE A 96 -10.11 2.31 -9.54
N ALA A 97 -11.19 2.33 -10.32
CA ALA A 97 -11.36 1.45 -11.47
C ALA A 97 -10.25 1.69 -12.51
N ARG A 98 -9.94 2.95 -12.81
CA ARG A 98 -8.85 3.33 -13.73
C ARG A 98 -7.50 2.88 -13.22
N TYR A 99 -7.21 3.07 -11.93
CA TYR A 99 -5.97 2.60 -11.31
C TYR A 99 -5.85 1.07 -11.40
N ALA A 100 -6.93 0.33 -11.13
CA ALA A 100 -6.92 -1.12 -11.25
C ALA A 100 -6.67 -1.57 -12.70
N SER A 101 -7.26 -0.88 -13.68
CA SER A 101 -7.02 -1.16 -15.11
C SER A 101 -5.58 -0.88 -15.52
N SER A 102 -4.97 0.23 -15.08
CA SER A 102 -3.57 0.54 -15.40
C SER A 102 -2.59 -0.46 -14.80
N ARG A 103 -2.83 -0.92 -13.56
CA ARG A 103 -2.01 -1.96 -12.90
C ARG A 103 -2.11 -3.33 -13.57
N ARG A 104 -3.27 -3.67 -14.17
CA ARG A 104 -3.40 -4.88 -14.98
C ARG A 104 -2.53 -4.78 -16.21
N VAL A 105 -2.67 -3.71 -17.00
CA VAL A 105 -1.90 -3.49 -18.24
C VAL A 105 -0.38 -3.51 -17.98
N ALA A 106 0.09 -2.88 -16.89
CA ALA A 106 1.51 -2.92 -16.52
C ALA A 106 2.04 -4.35 -16.26
N THR A 107 1.17 -5.28 -15.84
CA THR A 107 1.52 -6.69 -15.61
C THR A 107 1.46 -7.52 -16.91
N VAL A 108 0.71 -7.10 -17.95
CA VAL A 108 0.44 -7.91 -19.16
C VAL A 108 1.29 -7.52 -20.37
N ASN A 109 2.57 -7.13 -20.20
CA ASN A 109 3.45 -7.00 -21.37
C ASN A 109 3.58 -8.39 -22.05
N PRO A 110 3.12 -8.59 -23.30
CA PRO A 110 2.69 -9.91 -23.75
C PRO A 110 3.81 -10.76 -24.36
N LEU A 111 3.93 -12.00 -23.90
CA LEU A 111 4.24 -13.13 -24.77
C LEU A 111 2.91 -13.72 -25.29
N PRO A 112 2.82 -14.23 -26.53
CA PRO A 112 1.54 -14.50 -27.18
C PRO A 112 0.87 -15.79 -26.66
N VAL A 113 -0.41 -15.64 -26.31
CA VAL A 113 -1.56 -16.58 -26.39
C VAL A 113 -1.39 -18.00 -25.82
N ALA A 114 -2.05 -18.28 -24.68
CA ALA A 114 -3.23 -19.16 -24.60
C ALA A 114 -3.67 -19.42 -23.14
N SER A 115 -4.96 -19.12 -22.88
CA SER A 115 -5.88 -19.78 -21.94
C SER A 115 -5.67 -19.72 -20.41
N PRO A 116 -6.78 -19.82 -19.64
CA PRO A 116 -6.94 -19.19 -18.35
C PRO A 116 -6.46 -20.10 -17.21
N VAL A 117 -6.34 -19.47 -16.02
CA VAL A 117 -6.05 -20.03 -14.69
C VAL A 117 -4.66 -19.64 -14.19
N GLN A 118 -4.70 -18.79 -13.14
CA GLN A 118 -3.64 -18.51 -12.17
C GLN A 118 -2.41 -17.72 -12.62
N ALA A 119 -2.40 -16.44 -12.25
CA ALA A 119 -1.19 -15.73 -11.84
C ALA A 119 -1.58 -14.89 -10.61
N ALA A 120 -1.65 -15.52 -9.44
CA ALA A 120 -0.55 -15.51 -8.48
C ALA A 120 -0.04 -14.09 -8.25
N SER A 121 -0.41 -13.52 -7.10
CA SER A 121 0.18 -12.31 -6.53
C SER A 121 1.68 -12.52 -6.31
N GLU A 122 2.50 -12.37 -7.34
CA GLU A 122 3.96 -12.48 -7.22
C GLU A 122 4.62 -11.17 -7.63
N GLY A 123 5.06 -10.42 -6.62
CA GLY A 123 5.83 -9.19 -6.80
C GLY A 123 6.06 -8.41 -5.50
N GLN A 124 5.26 -8.66 -4.46
CA GLN A 124 5.33 -7.89 -3.21
C GLN A 124 5.76 -8.70 -1.98
N GLY A 125 6.35 -9.90 -2.16
CA GLY A 125 6.89 -10.72 -1.05
C GLY A 125 8.41 -10.61 -0.83
N ARG A 126 9.19 -10.25 -1.87
CA ARG A 126 10.66 -10.31 -1.80
C ARG A 126 11.27 -9.24 -0.89
N ARG A 127 10.71 -8.03 -0.88
CA ARG A 127 11.18 -6.92 -0.04
C ARG A 127 10.89 -7.09 1.46
N PHE A 128 9.80 -7.77 1.81
CA PHE A 128 9.50 -8.14 3.20
C PHE A 128 10.32 -9.36 3.67
N GLY A 129 10.59 -10.32 2.77
CA GLY A 129 11.46 -11.47 3.07
C GLY A 129 12.91 -11.07 3.37
N VAL A 130 13.47 -10.10 2.63
CA VAL A 130 14.83 -9.59 2.88
C VAL A 130 14.92 -8.87 4.23
N ALA A 131 13.91 -8.10 4.62
CA ALA A 131 13.88 -7.45 5.92
C ALA A 131 13.84 -8.46 7.09
N ILE A 132 13.02 -9.52 6.96
CA ILE A 132 12.96 -10.59 7.97
C ILE A 132 14.28 -11.36 8.03
N ALA A 133 14.88 -11.68 6.88
CA ALA A 133 16.19 -12.34 6.83
C ALA A 133 17.28 -11.49 7.48
N PHE A 134 17.25 -10.16 7.28
CA PHE A 134 18.22 -9.25 7.90
C PHE A 134 18.03 -9.17 9.43
N VAL A 135 16.79 -9.12 9.92
CA VAL A 135 16.50 -9.14 11.36
C VAL A 135 16.95 -10.46 11.99
N LEU A 136 16.66 -11.60 11.35
CA LEU A 136 17.13 -12.91 11.82
C LEU A 136 18.66 -13.00 11.80
N LEU A 137 19.31 -12.48 10.76
CA LEU A 137 20.78 -12.42 10.67
C LEU A 137 21.38 -11.59 11.82
N LEU A 138 20.81 -10.41 12.12
CA LEU A 138 21.25 -9.57 13.23
C LEU A 138 21.06 -10.25 14.58
N ILE A 139 19.93 -10.95 14.79
CA ILE A 139 19.68 -11.71 16.01
C ILE A 139 20.70 -12.86 16.16
N LEU A 140 20.97 -13.61 15.10
CA LEU A 140 21.97 -14.69 15.13
C LEU A 140 23.38 -14.14 15.33
N PHE A 141 23.73 -13.04 14.67
CA PHE A 141 25.04 -12.40 14.81
C PHE A 141 25.26 -11.90 16.24
N THR A 142 24.28 -11.23 16.83
CA THR A 142 24.35 -10.77 18.23
C THR A 142 24.45 -11.94 19.21
N LEU A 143 23.72 -13.04 18.98
CA LEU A 143 23.79 -14.24 19.82
C LEU A 143 25.16 -14.94 19.70
N ALA A 144 25.69 -15.06 18.49
CA ALA A 144 27.01 -15.63 18.24
C ALA A 144 28.11 -14.79 18.89
N LEU A 145 28.02 -13.46 18.75
CA LEU A 145 28.95 -12.53 19.40
C LEU A 145 28.86 -12.65 20.92
N SER A 146 27.66 -12.78 21.50
CA SER A 146 27.46 -13.01 22.93
C SER A 146 28.13 -14.30 23.43
N ILE A 147 28.04 -15.41 22.67
CA ILE A 147 28.67 -16.68 23.04
C ILE A 147 30.20 -16.59 22.97
N VAL A 148 30.74 -15.92 21.95
CA VAL A 148 32.18 -15.81 21.71
C VAL A 148 32.84 -14.77 22.63
N LEU A 149 32.16 -13.65 22.89
CA LEU A 149 32.67 -12.58 23.75
C LEU A 149 32.39 -12.79 25.23
N LYS A 150 31.53 -13.74 25.63
CA LYS A 150 31.36 -14.07 27.05
C LYS A 150 32.63 -14.80 27.51
N PRO A 151 33.58 -14.11 28.18
CA PRO A 151 34.82 -14.72 28.59
C PRO A 151 34.44 -15.73 29.66
N ARG A 152 34.72 -17.00 29.39
CA ARG A 152 34.68 -18.04 30.41
C ARG A 152 35.85 -17.77 31.38
N GLY A 153 35.64 -16.89 32.35
CA GLY A 153 36.32 -17.00 33.65
C GLY A 153 35.59 -18.10 34.41
N ARG A 154 35.89 -19.38 34.17
CA ARG A 154 37.03 -20.15 34.69
C ARG A 154 36.88 -20.41 36.20
N ASP A 155 36.09 -21.46 36.47
CA ASP A 155 36.38 -22.65 37.29
C ASP A 155 36.88 -22.52 38.74
N MET A 156 36.01 -23.05 39.60
CA MET A 156 36.21 -23.87 40.82
C MET A 156 36.87 -23.29 42.09
N PRO A 157 36.33 -23.65 43.28
CA PRO A 157 36.88 -23.29 44.58
C PRO A 157 37.98 -24.29 45.02
N PRO A 158 39.10 -23.82 45.57
CA PRO A 158 40.01 -24.69 46.31
C PRO A 158 40.31 -24.09 47.67
N GLU A 159 39.55 -24.47 48.71
CA GLU A 159 39.98 -24.35 50.11
C GLU A 159 39.35 -25.50 50.90
N LEU A 160 39.73 -26.72 50.52
CA LEU A 160 39.70 -27.91 51.38
C LEU A 160 41.03 -28.65 51.18
N SER A 161 42.12 -28.07 51.69
CA SER A 161 43.32 -28.83 52.09
C SER A 161 44.19 -27.95 53.01
N GLN A 162 43.95 -28.01 54.31
CA GLN A 162 44.87 -28.63 55.28
C GLN A 162 46.06 -27.77 55.70
N GLY A 163 46.12 -27.56 57.02
CA GLY A 163 47.16 -26.87 57.77
C GLY A 163 46.49 -26.15 58.93
N GLU A 164 45.98 -26.83 59.95
CA GLU A 164 46.86 -27.45 60.94
C GLU A 164 46.19 -28.62 61.64
N SER A 165 46.89 -29.74 61.56
CA SER A 165 46.71 -31.00 62.24
C SER A 165 46.80 -30.88 63.77
N ALA A 166 45.80 -31.47 64.45
CA ALA A 166 45.93 -32.31 65.65
C ALA A 166 46.96 -31.93 66.73
N THR A 167 46.49 -31.54 67.92
CA THR A 167 46.88 -32.18 69.21
C THR A 167 46.07 -31.67 70.42
N SER A 168 45.72 -32.60 71.32
CA SER A 168 45.25 -32.45 72.71
C SER A 168 43.89 -31.77 72.95
N VAL A 169 42.83 -32.39 73.47
CA VAL A 169 42.72 -33.36 74.58
C VAL A 169 43.60 -33.00 75.78
N ASP A 170 43.06 -32.17 76.68
CA ASP A 170 43.21 -32.17 78.15
C ASP A 170 42.21 -31.11 78.67
N GLY A 171 41.21 -31.35 79.54
CA GLY A 171 41.26 -32.06 80.81
C GLY A 171 41.14 -31.07 81.98
N ARG A 172 39.94 -30.49 82.20
CA ARG A 172 39.54 -29.89 83.50
C ARG A 172 38.04 -30.05 83.70
N GLY A 173 37.70 -30.85 84.71
CA GLY A 173 36.36 -31.19 85.16
C GLY A 173 36.38 -32.57 85.77
#